data_AF-A0A7V4BLV4-F1
#
_entry.id   AF-A0A7V4BLV4-F1
#
_cell.length_a   1.000
_cell.length_b   1.000
_cell.length_c   1.000
_cell.angle_alpha   90.00
_cell.angle_beta   90.00
_cell.angle_gamma   90.00
#
_symmetry.space_group_name_H-M   'P 1'
#
loop_
_entity.id
_entity.type
_entity.pdbx_description
1 polymer ?
#
loop_
_entity_poly.entity_id
_entity_poly.type
_entity_poly.pdbx_seq_one_letter_code
_entity_poly.pdbx_strand_id
1 'polypeptide(L)'
;MNGKSPIHGEPIHPNITVKDDFIDEDPHQFYVRVYDTSKKGEGSVNINLWTDSPIAGYSDSKTVIQLIETGEDTGIFESKSMMLMSDDVDDDYKVDSVADNDQNDRTFKIALGGTVLAEYNMGGFTAIKKADVPFPPYLREVNVNLVIVRDKAESAGGSAPVSVADVINDWKVARERYAQVGVRVNWTGPVIVDPPAGVDFDDGFRSHWPILTSHELTTEAKSLIDDCGTVPDDTDIHVFYVSKLEGLLGVAIAHYWFLNENGYLYNIFIRHDSTVFVAAHELTHLLADWGYGNVPQTNLMNEDSSLLTAGNVVTGLKRLNQSQTNSIRLNSHLKKLE
;
A
#
# COMPACT_ATOMS: atom_id res chain seq x y z
N MET A 1 -36.63 14.19 -57.54
CA MET A 1 -37.15 13.01 -56.82
C MET A 1 -35.97 12.07 -56.62
N ASN A 2 -35.40 11.76 -55.47
CA ASN A 2 -35.52 12.10 -54.04
C ASN A 2 -34.05 12.19 -53.58
N GLY A 3 -33.54 13.19 -52.86
CA GLY A 3 -34.07 13.74 -51.62
C GLY A 3 -33.28 13.16 -50.44
N LYS A 4 -32.12 13.75 -50.12
CA LYS A 4 -31.57 13.87 -48.75
C LYS A 4 -30.42 14.89 -48.73
N SER A 5 -30.66 15.97 -47.99
CA SER A 5 -29.71 17.05 -47.67
C SER A 5 -28.63 16.60 -46.67
N PRO A 6 -27.54 17.37 -46.54
CA PRO A 6 -26.32 17.00 -45.83
C PRO A 6 -26.44 17.25 -44.32
N ILE A 7 -25.76 16.43 -43.52
CA ILE A 7 -25.51 16.73 -42.10
C ILE A 7 -24.22 17.56 -42.05
N HIS A 8 -24.34 18.80 -41.61
CA HIS A 8 -23.23 19.68 -41.26
C HIS A 8 -22.64 19.30 -39.90
N GLY A 9 -21.31 19.32 -39.82
CA GLY A 9 -20.55 19.88 -38.71
C GLY A 9 -20.07 18.91 -37.63
N GLU A 10 -18.76 18.64 -37.61
CA GLU A 10 -17.87 18.93 -36.47
C GLU A 10 -16.44 19.21 -36.99
N PRO A 11 -15.67 20.14 -36.40
CA PRO A 11 -14.26 20.30 -36.72
C PRO A 11 -13.46 19.15 -36.10
N ILE A 12 -12.79 18.38 -36.96
CA ILE A 12 -11.84 17.34 -36.59
C ILE A 12 -10.57 18.04 -36.10
N HIS A 13 -10.30 18.05 -34.79
CA HIS A 13 -9.02 18.52 -34.26
C HIS A 13 -7.92 17.52 -34.63
N PRO A 14 -6.86 17.92 -35.37
CA PRO A 14 -5.80 17.01 -35.77
C PRO A 14 -4.80 16.83 -34.62
N ASN A 15 -4.56 15.55 -34.28
CA ASN A 15 -3.32 15.03 -33.68
C ASN A 15 -2.91 15.58 -32.31
N ILE A 16 -3.56 15.11 -31.25
CA ILE A 16 -2.90 14.99 -29.94
C ILE A 16 -2.16 13.65 -29.95
N THR A 17 -0.82 13.70 -29.92
CA THR A 17 0.03 12.50 -29.74
C THR A 17 0.83 12.72 -28.47
N VAL A 18 0.67 11.82 -27.50
CA VAL A 18 1.52 11.75 -26.29
C VAL A 18 2.87 11.14 -26.67
N LYS A 19 3.94 11.58 -26.02
CA LYS A 19 5.29 11.04 -26.24
C LYS A 19 5.43 9.63 -25.64
N ASP A 20 6.37 8.85 -26.16
CA ASP A 20 6.67 7.47 -25.71
C ASP A 20 7.19 7.42 -24.25
N ASP A 21 7.66 8.55 -23.73
CA ASP A 21 8.21 8.80 -22.39
C ASP A 21 7.41 9.87 -21.63
N PHE A 22 6.11 10.01 -21.93
CA PHE A 22 5.23 10.99 -21.29
C PHE A 22 5.00 10.75 -19.78
N ILE A 23 5.39 9.57 -19.27
CA ILE A 23 5.43 9.25 -17.84
C ILE A 23 6.90 9.20 -17.42
N ASP A 24 7.28 10.09 -16.51
CA ASP A 24 8.61 10.19 -15.91
C ASP A 24 8.98 8.91 -15.13
N GLU A 25 10.27 8.59 -15.00
CA GLU A 25 10.77 7.42 -14.24
C GLU A 25 10.62 7.56 -12.71
N ASP A 26 9.96 8.62 -12.24
CA ASP A 26 9.39 8.65 -10.89
C ASP A 26 7.95 8.12 -10.94
N PRO A 27 7.72 6.80 -10.80
CA PRO A 27 6.38 6.21 -10.81
C PRO A 27 5.50 6.70 -9.65
N HIS A 28 6.04 7.53 -8.75
CA HIS A 28 5.36 8.02 -7.57
C HIS A 28 4.86 9.45 -7.71
N GLN A 29 5.25 10.17 -8.76
CA GLN A 29 4.85 11.55 -8.97
C GLN A 29 4.24 11.71 -10.35
N PHE A 30 3.21 12.54 -10.45
CA PHE A 30 2.64 12.94 -11.73
C PHE A 30 2.40 14.44 -11.78
N TYR A 31 2.27 14.95 -13.00
CA TYR A 31 1.97 16.35 -13.27
C TYR A 31 0.72 16.43 -14.13
N VAL A 32 -0.09 17.46 -13.92
CA VAL A 32 -1.21 17.78 -14.81
C VAL A 32 -0.83 18.99 -15.65
N ARG A 33 -0.98 18.86 -16.96
CA ARG A 33 -0.64 19.93 -17.91
C ARG A 33 -1.83 20.27 -18.80
N VAL A 34 -2.08 21.57 -18.96
CA VAL A 34 -3.11 22.13 -19.85
C VAL A 34 -2.45 22.99 -20.92
N TYR A 35 -2.86 22.77 -22.17
CA TYR A 35 -2.46 23.57 -23.32
C TYR A 35 -3.64 24.45 -23.73
N ASP A 36 -3.61 25.72 -23.35
CA ASP A 36 -4.66 26.70 -23.67
C ASP A 36 -4.05 28.04 -24.12
N THR A 37 -3.85 28.16 -25.43
CA THR A 37 -3.29 29.37 -26.04
C THR A 37 -4.21 30.59 -25.92
N SER A 38 -5.50 30.41 -25.60
CA SER A 38 -6.43 31.53 -25.37
C SER A 38 -6.18 32.21 -24.02
N LYS A 39 -5.48 31.53 -23.12
CA LYS A 39 -5.16 31.94 -21.76
C LYS A 39 -3.70 32.38 -21.57
N LYS A 40 -2.90 32.42 -22.63
CA LYS A 40 -1.49 32.82 -22.57
C LYS A 40 -1.32 34.17 -21.86
N GLY A 41 -0.34 34.26 -20.96
CA GLY A 41 -0.04 35.46 -20.19
C GLY A 41 -0.96 35.71 -18.99
N GLU A 42 -1.97 34.86 -18.74
CA GLU A 42 -2.77 34.92 -17.50
C GLU A 42 -1.97 34.43 -16.27
N GLY A 43 -0.82 33.77 -16.47
CA GLY A 43 0.10 33.32 -15.42
C GLY A 43 -0.36 32.05 -14.68
N SER A 44 -1.67 31.83 -14.54
CA SER A 44 -2.21 30.59 -13.98
C SER A 44 -3.63 30.27 -14.46
N VAL A 45 -4.01 29.00 -14.38
CA VAL A 45 -5.38 28.52 -14.57
C VAL A 45 -5.75 27.51 -13.50
N ASN A 46 -7.03 27.18 -13.36
CA ASN A 46 -7.50 26.17 -12.41
C ASN A 46 -8.11 24.97 -13.12
N ILE A 47 -7.88 23.79 -12.58
CA ILE A 47 -8.57 22.54 -12.92
C ILE A 47 -9.26 21.98 -11.67
N ASN A 48 -10.18 21.04 -11.87
CA ASN A 48 -10.61 20.14 -10.82
C ASN A 48 -9.94 18.78 -11.03
N LEU A 49 -9.36 18.19 -9.99
CA LEU A 49 -8.69 16.89 -9.99
C LEU A 49 -9.36 15.99 -8.94
N TRP A 50 -9.55 14.71 -9.26
CA TRP A 50 -10.08 13.70 -8.33
C TRP A 50 -9.70 12.30 -8.77
N THR A 51 -10.03 11.30 -7.95
CA THR A 51 -9.82 9.89 -8.27
C THR A 51 -11.13 9.12 -8.23
N ASP A 52 -11.19 8.05 -9.03
CA ASP A 52 -12.26 7.07 -8.99
C ASP A 52 -11.65 5.68 -8.84
N SER A 53 -12.02 4.98 -7.78
CA SER A 53 -11.46 3.69 -7.40
C SER A 53 -12.51 2.59 -7.50
N PRO A 54 -12.13 1.37 -7.96
CA PRO A 54 -13.03 0.22 -7.94
C PRO A 54 -13.36 -0.26 -6.52
N ILE A 55 -12.62 0.21 -5.52
CA ILE A 55 -12.79 -0.11 -4.10
C ILE A 55 -13.43 1.09 -3.41
N ALA A 56 -14.58 0.88 -2.76
CA ALA A 56 -15.24 1.92 -1.99
C ALA A 56 -14.33 2.43 -0.86
N GLY A 57 -14.29 3.74 -0.67
CA GLY A 57 -13.43 4.39 0.33
C GLY A 57 -12.03 4.75 -0.17
N TYR A 58 -11.68 4.37 -1.40
CA TYR A 58 -10.39 4.72 -2.04
C TYR A 58 -10.52 5.79 -3.13
N SER A 59 -11.71 6.34 -3.35
CA SER A 59 -11.86 7.51 -4.21
C SER A 59 -11.65 8.76 -3.35
N ASP A 60 -10.94 9.72 -3.92
CA ASP A 60 -10.69 11.03 -3.33
C ASP A 60 -11.55 12.09 -4.03
N SER A 61 -11.89 13.14 -3.29
CA SER A 61 -12.89 14.11 -3.71
C SER A 61 -12.36 15.07 -4.76
N LYS A 62 -13.30 15.82 -5.35
CA LYS A 62 -12.99 16.82 -6.38
C LYS A 62 -12.36 18.05 -5.76
N THR A 63 -11.09 18.26 -6.08
CA THR A 63 -10.24 19.31 -5.51
C THR A 63 -9.73 20.27 -6.58
N VAL A 64 -9.71 21.57 -6.26
CA VAL A 64 -9.25 22.61 -7.20
C VAL A 64 -7.74 22.68 -7.18
N ILE A 65 -7.12 22.51 -8.34
CA ILE A 65 -5.66 22.61 -8.52
C ILE A 65 -5.34 23.79 -9.43
N GLN A 66 -4.47 24.68 -8.95
CA GLN A 66 -3.90 25.74 -9.74
C GLN A 66 -2.70 25.23 -10.53
N LEU A 67 -2.74 25.50 -11.84
CA LEU A 67 -1.65 25.26 -12.77
C LEU A 67 -0.96 26.57 -13.09
N ILE A 68 0.37 26.58 -13.07
CA ILE A 68 1.19 27.78 -13.34
C ILE A 68 1.71 27.71 -14.77
N GLU A 69 1.73 28.86 -15.44
CA GLU A 69 2.26 28.95 -16.80
C GLU A 69 3.77 28.65 -16.81
N THR A 70 4.19 27.72 -17.67
CA THR A 70 5.58 27.19 -17.72
C THR A 70 6.59 28.16 -18.35
N GLY A 71 6.13 29.32 -18.80
CA GLY A 71 6.92 30.43 -19.33
C GLY A 71 6.02 31.58 -19.77
N GLU A 72 6.62 32.74 -20.03
CA GLU A 72 5.88 33.94 -20.46
C GLU A 72 5.14 33.69 -21.77
N ASP A 73 3.83 33.96 -21.77
CA ASP A 73 2.93 33.88 -22.93
C ASP A 73 2.94 32.53 -23.67
N THR A 74 3.25 31.42 -22.98
CA THR A 74 3.30 30.08 -23.59
C THR A 74 1.91 29.47 -23.80
N GLY A 75 0.94 29.81 -22.94
CA GLY A 75 -0.35 29.12 -22.87
C GLY A 75 -0.23 27.66 -22.42
N ILE A 76 0.88 27.27 -21.82
CA ILE A 76 1.13 25.93 -21.28
C ILE A 76 1.19 26.05 -19.77
N PHE A 77 0.22 25.43 -19.08
CA PHE A 77 0.09 25.49 -17.64
C PHE A 77 0.33 24.11 -17.02
N GLU A 78 1.06 24.06 -15.91
CA GLU A 78 1.46 22.83 -15.25
C GLU A 78 1.26 22.92 -13.73
N SER A 79 0.88 21.80 -13.11
CA SER A 79 0.78 21.69 -11.66
C SER A 79 2.16 21.59 -11.00
N LYS A 80 2.22 21.73 -9.67
CA LYS A 80 3.32 21.10 -8.93
C LYS A 80 3.25 19.57 -9.07
N SER A 81 4.28 18.87 -8.62
CA SER A 81 4.26 17.41 -8.51
C SER A 81 3.13 16.97 -7.58
N MET A 82 2.34 16.02 -8.07
CA MET A 82 1.24 15.38 -7.35
C MET A 82 1.59 13.93 -7.03
N MET A 83 0.90 13.34 -6.07
CA MET A 83 1.16 11.99 -5.59
C MET A 83 -0.12 11.21 -5.37
N LEU A 84 -0.09 9.93 -5.74
CA LEU A 84 -1.16 8.99 -5.48
C LEU A 84 -0.90 8.25 -4.17
N MET A 85 -1.88 8.24 -3.29
CA MET A 85 -1.85 7.61 -1.97
C MET A 85 -2.72 6.37 -1.95
N SER A 86 -2.49 5.46 -1.01
CA SER A 86 -3.30 4.24 -0.88
C SER A 86 -4.02 4.14 0.46
N ASP A 87 -3.95 5.16 1.31
CA ASP A 87 -4.60 5.15 2.62
C ASP A 87 -4.85 6.58 3.09
N ASP A 88 -5.79 6.70 4.01
CA ASP A 88 -6.24 7.99 4.57
C ASP A 88 -5.14 8.70 5.35
N VAL A 89 -4.22 7.98 5.99
CA VAL A 89 -3.19 8.61 6.83
C VAL A 89 -2.19 9.37 5.96
N ASP A 90 -1.78 8.79 4.85
CA ASP A 90 -0.90 9.42 3.87
C ASP A 90 -1.64 10.53 3.06
N ASP A 91 -2.95 10.38 2.83
CA ASP A 91 -3.79 11.34 2.10
C ASP A 91 -4.19 12.56 2.94
N ASP A 92 -4.58 12.35 4.21
CA ASP A 92 -4.94 13.40 5.18
C ASP A 92 -3.74 14.31 5.54
N TYR A 93 -2.53 13.93 5.10
CA TYR A 93 -1.31 14.61 5.45
C TYR A 93 -1.16 15.96 4.75
N LYS A 94 -0.94 17.01 5.55
CA LYS A 94 -0.81 18.37 5.04
C LYS A 94 0.48 18.62 4.29
N VAL A 95 0.41 18.67 2.97
CA VAL A 95 1.52 19.06 2.11
C VAL A 95 1.50 20.57 1.86
N ASP A 96 2.63 21.26 2.03
CA ASP A 96 2.72 22.74 1.93
C ASP A 96 1.75 23.49 2.87
N SER A 97 1.37 22.87 4.00
CA SER A 97 0.33 23.36 4.91
C SER A 97 -1.09 23.42 4.31
N VAL A 98 -1.31 22.81 3.16
CA VAL A 98 -2.64 22.59 2.55
C VAL A 98 -3.25 21.35 3.20
N ALA A 99 -4.50 21.42 3.63
CA ALA A 99 -5.18 20.26 4.17
C ALA A 99 -5.68 19.34 3.05
N ASP A 100 -5.95 18.09 3.39
CA ASP A 100 -6.65 17.18 2.49
C ASP A 100 -7.92 17.82 1.92
N ASN A 101 -8.10 17.66 0.62
CA ASN A 101 -9.22 18.17 -0.14
C ASN A 101 -9.35 19.71 -0.22
N ASP A 102 -8.37 20.47 0.31
CA ASP A 102 -8.29 21.92 0.13
C ASP A 102 -7.68 22.30 -1.23
N GLN A 103 -7.85 23.56 -1.65
CA GLN A 103 -7.25 24.05 -2.90
C GLN A 103 -5.72 23.84 -2.92
N ASN A 104 -5.24 23.25 -4.01
CA ASN A 104 -3.84 22.87 -4.25
C ASN A 104 -3.33 21.72 -3.37
N ASP A 105 -4.23 20.88 -2.86
CA ASP A 105 -3.84 19.59 -2.33
C ASP A 105 -3.07 18.78 -3.38
N ARG A 106 -2.01 18.09 -2.94
CA ARG A 106 -1.07 17.37 -3.81
C ARG A 106 -1.13 15.87 -3.62
N THR A 107 -1.90 15.40 -2.65
CA THR A 107 -2.10 13.98 -2.35
C THR A 107 -3.50 13.58 -2.80
N PHE A 108 -3.60 12.40 -3.40
CA PHE A 108 -4.87 11.87 -3.84
C PHE A 108 -4.92 10.37 -3.58
N LYS A 109 -5.77 9.93 -2.68
CA LYS A 109 -5.99 8.50 -2.42
C LYS A 109 -6.60 7.82 -3.64
N ILE A 110 -6.06 6.65 -3.98
CA ILE A 110 -6.52 5.81 -5.07
C ILE A 110 -6.10 4.35 -4.85
N ALA A 111 -6.97 3.43 -5.24
CA ALA A 111 -6.61 2.02 -5.34
C ALA A 111 -5.90 1.73 -6.67
N LEU A 112 -5.07 0.70 -6.71
CA LEU A 112 -4.57 0.17 -7.99
C LEU A 112 -5.74 -0.22 -8.90
N GLY A 113 -5.61 0.07 -10.20
CA GLY A 113 -6.71 -0.07 -11.17
C GLY A 113 -7.76 1.04 -11.10
N GLY A 114 -7.58 2.02 -10.21
CA GLY A 114 -8.36 3.26 -10.21
C GLY A 114 -8.01 4.18 -11.37
N THR A 115 -8.65 5.34 -11.40
CA THR A 115 -8.49 6.35 -12.44
C THR A 115 -8.33 7.73 -11.82
N VAL A 116 -7.35 8.50 -12.29
CA VAL A 116 -7.22 9.94 -11.99
C VAL A 116 -7.99 10.72 -13.05
N LEU A 117 -8.81 11.68 -12.64
CA LEU A 117 -9.66 12.48 -13.53
C LEU A 117 -9.36 13.97 -13.35
N ALA A 118 -9.14 14.66 -14.47
CA ALA A 118 -8.91 16.09 -14.51
C ALA A 118 -9.98 16.79 -15.37
N GLU A 119 -10.59 17.83 -14.84
CA GLU A 119 -11.60 18.65 -15.50
C GLU A 119 -11.11 20.09 -15.66
N TYR A 120 -11.18 20.60 -16.90
CA TYR A 120 -10.78 21.96 -17.25
C TYR A 120 -11.91 22.69 -17.98
N ASN A 121 -12.21 23.91 -17.54
CA ASN A 121 -13.29 24.74 -18.08
C ASN A 121 -12.74 25.82 -19.03
N MET A 122 -13.10 25.74 -20.30
CA MET A 122 -12.69 26.64 -21.38
C MET A 122 -13.89 27.46 -21.87
N GLY A 123 -14.20 28.57 -21.20
CA GLY A 123 -15.10 29.61 -21.73
C GLY A 123 -16.47 29.12 -22.22
N GLY A 124 -17.09 28.17 -21.51
CA GLY A 124 -18.39 27.57 -21.88
C GLY A 124 -18.31 26.11 -22.34
N PHE A 125 -17.10 25.55 -22.47
CA PHE A 125 -16.86 24.13 -22.68
C PHE A 125 -16.14 23.51 -21.48
N THR A 126 -16.45 22.25 -21.16
CA THR A 126 -15.78 21.49 -20.10
C THR A 126 -15.09 20.28 -20.73
N ALA A 127 -13.78 20.20 -20.59
CA ALA A 127 -12.99 19.03 -20.97
C ALA A 127 -12.71 18.16 -19.74
N ILE A 128 -12.97 16.85 -19.83
CA ILE A 128 -12.56 15.89 -18.81
C ILE A 128 -11.58 14.90 -19.44
N LYS A 129 -10.44 14.69 -18.80
CA LYS A 129 -9.44 13.69 -19.15
C LYS A 129 -9.22 12.74 -18.00
N LYS A 130 -8.83 11.51 -18.35
CA LYS A 130 -8.57 10.44 -17.40
C LYS A 130 -7.23 9.79 -17.65
N ALA A 131 -6.58 9.35 -16.58
CA ALA A 131 -5.38 8.52 -16.61
C ALA A 131 -5.61 7.33 -15.68
N ASP A 132 -5.50 6.12 -16.21
CA ASP A 132 -5.69 4.90 -15.42
C ASP A 132 -4.43 4.65 -14.59
N VAL A 133 -4.59 4.25 -13.33
CA VAL A 133 -3.49 3.83 -12.46
C VAL A 133 -3.25 2.34 -12.70
N PRO A 134 -2.21 1.96 -13.46
CA PRO A 134 -2.04 0.57 -13.85
C PRO A 134 -1.73 -0.28 -12.63
N PHE A 135 -2.21 -1.53 -12.66
CA PHE A 135 -1.55 -2.56 -11.86
C PHE A 135 -0.16 -2.75 -12.46
N PRO A 136 0.93 -2.53 -11.70
CA PRO A 136 2.23 -3.00 -12.16
C PRO A 136 2.09 -4.50 -12.44
N PRO A 137 2.66 -5.01 -13.55
CA PRO A 137 2.57 -6.43 -13.86
C PRO A 137 3.13 -7.20 -12.67
N TYR A 138 2.30 -8.08 -12.09
CA TYR A 138 2.75 -8.92 -11.01
C TYR A 138 3.81 -9.86 -11.58
N LEU A 139 5.04 -9.68 -11.13
CA LEU A 139 6.19 -10.50 -11.53
C LEU A 139 6.23 -11.78 -10.70
N ARG A 140 5.66 -11.71 -9.50
CA ARG A 140 5.76 -12.73 -8.47
C ARG A 140 4.50 -12.79 -7.62
N GLU A 141 4.31 -13.91 -6.95
CA GLU A 141 3.26 -14.08 -5.94
C GLU A 141 3.77 -14.77 -4.67
N VAL A 142 3.11 -14.49 -3.56
CA VAL A 142 3.27 -15.16 -2.27
C VAL A 142 1.89 -15.54 -1.73
N ASN A 143 1.80 -16.71 -1.10
CA ASN A 143 0.60 -17.14 -0.40
C ASN A 143 0.86 -17.10 1.10
N VAL A 144 -0.09 -16.55 1.85
CA VAL A 144 -0.07 -16.55 3.31
C VAL A 144 -1.30 -17.24 3.88
N ASN A 145 -1.16 -17.91 5.01
CA ASN A 145 -2.23 -18.56 5.74
C ASN A 145 -2.51 -17.78 7.02
N LEU A 146 -3.72 -17.24 7.13
CA LEU A 146 -4.10 -16.35 8.22
C LEU A 146 -4.82 -17.14 9.31
N VAL A 147 -4.29 -17.06 10.52
CA VAL A 147 -4.79 -17.79 11.69
C VAL A 147 -5.07 -16.79 12.80
N ILE A 148 -6.26 -16.83 13.37
CA ILE A 148 -6.64 -16.08 14.58
C ILE A 148 -6.66 -17.09 15.72
N VAL A 149 -5.75 -16.93 16.68
CA VAL A 149 -5.62 -17.83 17.81
C VAL A 149 -6.44 -17.28 18.98
N ARG A 150 -7.38 -18.08 19.51
CA ARG A 150 -8.11 -17.69 20.71
C ARG A 150 -7.17 -17.52 21.91
N ASP A 151 -7.56 -16.68 22.86
CA ASP A 151 -6.83 -16.50 24.13
C ASP A 151 -6.65 -17.83 24.90
N LYS A 152 -7.68 -18.68 24.90
CA LYS A 152 -7.67 -20.07 25.40
C LYS A 152 -8.62 -20.93 24.57
N ALA A 153 -8.68 -22.23 24.87
CA ALA A 153 -9.61 -23.13 24.18
C ALA A 153 -11.08 -22.63 24.28
N GLU A 154 -11.86 -22.77 23.21
CA GLU A 154 -13.27 -22.39 23.18
C GLU A 154 -14.07 -23.10 24.27
N SER A 155 -13.75 -24.38 24.54
CA SER A 155 -14.36 -25.16 25.63
C SER A 155 -14.08 -24.61 27.03
N ALA A 156 -13.04 -23.79 27.18
CA ALA A 156 -12.69 -23.09 28.41
C ALA A 156 -13.19 -21.62 28.42
N GLY A 157 -14.03 -21.24 27.45
CA GLY A 157 -14.60 -19.90 27.34
C GLY A 157 -13.70 -18.91 26.59
N GLY A 158 -12.77 -19.40 25.78
CA GLY A 158 -11.88 -18.54 25.02
C GLY A 158 -12.53 -17.75 23.89
N SER A 159 -11.92 -16.63 23.54
CA SER A 159 -12.39 -15.66 22.56
C SER A 159 -11.32 -15.31 21.53
N ALA A 160 -11.74 -14.97 20.32
CA ALA A 160 -10.84 -14.48 19.28
C ALA A 160 -10.42 -13.03 19.62
N PRO A 161 -9.12 -12.72 19.67
CA PRO A 161 -8.65 -11.42 20.14
C PRO A 161 -8.81 -10.29 19.10
N VAL A 162 -9.00 -10.65 17.83
CA VAL A 162 -9.20 -9.74 16.69
C VAL A 162 -10.35 -10.25 15.83
N SER A 163 -11.08 -9.34 15.17
CA SER A 163 -12.15 -9.74 14.26
C SER A 163 -11.59 -10.21 12.91
N VAL A 164 -12.32 -11.08 12.23
CA VAL A 164 -11.99 -11.52 10.87
C VAL A 164 -11.91 -10.34 9.89
N ALA A 165 -12.76 -9.32 10.09
CA ALA A 165 -12.80 -8.15 9.22
C ALA A 165 -11.54 -7.30 9.35
N ASP A 166 -11.03 -7.12 10.56
CA ASP A 166 -9.81 -6.34 10.83
C ASP A 166 -8.58 -7.04 10.23
N VAL A 167 -8.45 -8.36 10.42
CA VAL A 167 -7.39 -9.14 9.78
C VAL A 167 -7.44 -9.04 8.26
N ILE A 168 -8.63 -9.14 7.66
CA ILE A 168 -8.77 -8.97 6.20
C ILE A 168 -8.35 -7.55 5.78
N ASN A 169 -8.60 -6.53 6.60
CA ASN A 169 -8.21 -5.16 6.31
C ASN A 169 -6.68 -4.99 6.29
N ASP A 170 -5.98 -5.51 7.30
CA ASP A 170 -4.51 -5.49 7.34
C ASP A 170 -3.89 -6.10 6.08
N TRP A 171 -4.44 -7.24 5.63
CA TRP A 171 -3.91 -7.96 4.48
C TRP A 171 -4.28 -7.33 3.13
N LYS A 172 -5.37 -6.55 3.05
CA LYS A 172 -5.62 -5.67 1.91
C LYS A 172 -4.54 -4.61 1.80
N VAL A 173 -4.20 -3.95 2.90
CA VAL A 173 -3.13 -2.94 2.94
C VAL A 173 -1.78 -3.57 2.60
N ALA A 174 -1.45 -4.74 3.16
CA ALA A 174 -0.24 -5.46 2.80
C ALA A 174 -0.19 -5.78 1.29
N ARG A 175 -1.29 -6.29 0.71
CA ARG A 175 -1.37 -6.54 -0.73
C ARG A 175 -1.12 -5.29 -1.56
N GLU A 176 -1.62 -4.13 -1.16
CA GLU A 176 -1.40 -2.87 -1.87
C GLU A 176 0.08 -2.44 -1.83
N ARG A 177 0.73 -2.52 -0.66
CA ARG A 177 2.17 -2.21 -0.51
C ARG A 177 3.05 -3.11 -1.37
N TYR A 178 2.72 -4.40 -1.41
CA TYR A 178 3.47 -5.36 -2.21
C TYR A 178 3.16 -5.29 -3.70
N ALA A 179 1.94 -4.89 -4.06
CA ALA A 179 1.60 -4.69 -5.45
C ALA A 179 2.45 -3.57 -6.08
N GLN A 180 2.78 -2.49 -5.34
CA GLN A 180 3.70 -1.44 -5.83
C GLN A 180 5.07 -1.99 -6.28
N VAL A 181 5.53 -3.09 -5.68
CA VAL A 181 6.80 -3.75 -6.04
C VAL A 181 6.61 -4.94 -6.97
N GLY A 182 5.43 -5.12 -7.56
CA GLY A 182 5.14 -6.20 -8.51
C GLY A 182 4.98 -7.58 -7.86
N VAL A 183 4.59 -7.63 -6.58
CA VAL A 183 4.31 -8.87 -5.85
C VAL A 183 2.82 -8.96 -5.54
N ARG A 184 2.20 -10.06 -5.94
CA ARG A 184 0.82 -10.39 -5.56
C ARG A 184 0.83 -11.11 -4.23
N VAL A 185 0.18 -10.54 -3.22
CA VAL A 185 -0.06 -11.22 -1.93
C VAL A 185 -1.43 -11.86 -1.95
N ASN A 186 -1.45 -13.19 -1.99
CA ASN A 186 -2.65 -14.01 -1.84
C ASN A 186 -2.73 -14.50 -0.39
N TRP A 187 -3.93 -14.78 0.08
CA TRP A 187 -4.11 -15.38 1.40
C TRP A 187 -5.26 -16.38 1.46
N THR A 188 -5.12 -17.33 2.39
CA THR A 188 -6.18 -18.25 2.84
C THR A 188 -6.58 -17.89 4.28
N GLY A 189 -7.86 -18.05 4.62
CA GLY A 189 -8.39 -17.66 5.93
C GLY A 189 -8.94 -16.22 5.96
N PRO A 190 -9.10 -15.60 7.13
CA PRO A 190 -8.68 -16.09 8.46
C PRO A 190 -9.45 -17.30 8.98
N VAL A 191 -8.74 -18.26 9.60
CA VAL A 191 -9.35 -19.34 10.40
C VAL A 191 -9.18 -19.07 11.88
N ILE A 192 -10.22 -19.30 12.69
CA ILE A 192 -10.15 -19.16 14.16
C ILE A 192 -9.84 -20.54 14.75
N VAL A 193 -8.76 -20.64 15.53
CA VAL A 193 -8.30 -21.89 16.15
C VAL A 193 -8.17 -21.74 17.66
N ASP A 194 -8.31 -22.86 18.37
CA ASP A 194 -7.92 -22.96 19.77
C ASP A 194 -6.39 -23.04 19.88
N PRO A 195 -5.78 -22.50 20.94
CA PRO A 195 -4.36 -22.72 21.18
C PRO A 195 -4.07 -24.20 21.49
N PRO A 196 -2.83 -24.67 21.26
CA PRO A 196 -2.40 -26.02 21.61
C PRO A 196 -2.72 -26.41 23.05
N ALA A 197 -2.87 -27.71 23.30
CA ALA A 197 -3.19 -28.21 24.64
C ALA A 197 -2.13 -27.76 25.68
N GLY A 198 -2.56 -27.05 26.72
CA GLY A 198 -1.70 -26.53 27.78
C GLY A 198 -1.06 -25.17 27.52
N VAL A 199 -1.34 -24.57 26.35
CA VAL A 199 -1.03 -23.18 26.02
C VAL A 199 -2.23 -22.30 26.35
N ASP A 200 -1.97 -21.20 27.04
CA ASP A 200 -2.96 -20.20 27.43
C ASP A 200 -2.33 -18.83 27.17
N PHE A 201 -3.02 -18.02 26.38
CA PHE A 201 -2.59 -16.69 25.96
C PHE A 201 -3.39 -15.57 26.67
N ASP A 202 -4.15 -15.86 27.73
CA ASP A 202 -4.83 -14.84 28.55
C ASP A 202 -3.87 -13.74 29.04
N ASP A 203 -2.61 -14.08 29.31
CA ASP A 203 -1.53 -13.16 29.69
C ASP A 203 -0.44 -12.98 28.62
N GLY A 204 -0.68 -13.51 27.41
CA GLY A 204 0.27 -13.59 26.30
C GLY A 204 1.09 -14.88 26.33
N PHE A 205 2.23 -14.89 25.65
CA PHE A 205 3.21 -15.98 25.81
C PHE A 205 3.77 -15.95 27.25
N ARG A 206 3.93 -17.10 27.91
CA ARG A 206 4.41 -17.17 29.31
C ARG A 206 5.81 -16.56 29.49
N SER A 207 6.63 -16.65 28.47
CA SER A 207 7.95 -16.03 28.40
C SER A 207 7.90 -14.53 28.09
N HIS A 208 6.73 -13.91 28.10
CA HIS A 208 6.43 -12.51 27.76
C HIS A 208 6.61 -12.21 26.25
N TRP A 209 7.51 -12.95 25.58
CA TRP A 209 7.83 -12.87 24.16
C TRP A 209 7.71 -14.27 23.54
N PRO A 210 7.39 -14.40 22.24
CA PRO A 210 7.54 -15.68 21.52
C PRO A 210 9.01 -16.04 21.30
N ILE A 211 9.94 -15.13 21.62
CA ILE A 211 11.39 -15.26 21.48
C ILE A 211 12.06 -15.19 22.86
N LEU A 212 13.05 -16.03 23.11
CA LEU A 212 14.02 -15.88 24.19
C LEU A 212 15.10 -14.85 23.83
N THR A 213 15.85 -14.36 24.83
CA THR A 213 16.98 -13.44 24.64
C THR A 213 18.09 -13.98 23.73
N SER A 214 18.06 -15.29 23.43
CA SER A 214 18.95 -16.01 22.50
C SER A 214 18.47 -16.04 21.04
N HIS A 215 17.38 -15.34 20.69
CA HIS A 215 16.73 -15.47 19.38
C HIS A 215 16.20 -16.89 19.09
N GLU A 216 15.83 -17.60 20.16
CA GLU A 216 15.21 -18.92 20.10
C GLU A 216 13.70 -18.80 20.34
N LEU A 217 12.91 -19.63 19.67
CA LEU A 217 11.48 -19.63 19.90
C LEU A 217 11.15 -20.33 21.21
N THR A 218 10.12 -19.85 21.87
CA THR A 218 9.65 -20.45 23.12
C THR A 218 8.87 -21.72 22.81
N THR A 219 8.75 -22.62 23.79
CA THR A 219 8.02 -23.88 23.62
C THR A 219 6.59 -23.64 23.16
N GLU A 220 5.92 -22.59 23.66
CA GLU A 220 4.55 -22.26 23.26
C GLU A 220 4.45 -21.79 21.82
N ALA A 221 5.39 -20.97 21.35
CA ALA A 221 5.45 -20.54 19.95
C ALA A 221 5.70 -21.74 19.02
N LYS A 222 6.63 -22.64 19.40
CA LYS A 222 6.90 -23.88 18.65
C LYS A 222 5.67 -24.77 18.59
N SER A 223 5.03 -25.05 19.73
CA SER A 223 3.81 -25.86 19.76
C SER A 223 2.68 -25.28 18.90
N LEU A 224 2.53 -23.95 18.89
CA LEU A 224 1.51 -23.30 18.06
C LEU A 224 1.82 -23.47 16.56
N ILE A 225 3.08 -23.31 16.16
CA ILE A 225 3.48 -23.54 14.76
C ILE A 225 3.35 -25.03 14.39
N ASP A 226 3.72 -25.94 15.28
CA ASP A 226 3.62 -27.38 15.04
C ASP A 226 2.15 -27.82 14.85
N ASP A 227 1.21 -27.25 15.60
CA ASP A 227 -0.22 -27.63 15.54
C ASP A 227 -1.00 -26.89 14.45
N CYS A 228 -0.66 -25.63 14.17
CA CYS A 228 -1.48 -24.72 13.35
C CYS A 228 -0.73 -24.06 12.18
N GLY A 229 0.58 -24.29 12.06
CA GLY A 229 1.45 -23.65 11.07
C GLY A 229 2.03 -24.63 10.05
N THR A 230 3.13 -24.19 9.44
CA THR A 230 3.98 -25.04 8.60
C THR A 230 5.34 -25.25 9.25
N VAL A 231 5.76 -26.51 9.24
CA VAL A 231 7.09 -26.98 9.63
C VAL A 231 7.68 -27.66 8.39
N PRO A 232 8.95 -27.39 8.05
CA PRO A 232 9.27 -26.49 6.93
C PRO A 232 8.70 -26.97 5.58
N ASP A 233 7.63 -26.33 5.10
CA ASP A 233 7.31 -26.26 3.67
C ASP A 233 7.68 -24.84 3.23
N ASP A 234 8.58 -24.74 2.26
CA ASP A 234 9.17 -23.48 1.79
C ASP A 234 8.20 -22.64 0.94
N THR A 235 6.93 -23.02 0.80
CA THR A 235 5.97 -22.28 -0.02
C THR A 235 4.87 -21.54 0.75
N ASP A 236 4.73 -21.81 2.05
CA ASP A 236 3.60 -21.35 2.85
C ASP A 236 4.04 -20.54 4.07
N ILE A 237 3.66 -19.26 4.09
CA ILE A 237 3.86 -18.36 5.25
C ILE A 237 2.63 -18.45 6.15
N HIS A 238 2.78 -18.78 7.43
CA HIS A 238 1.68 -18.73 8.39
C HIS A 238 1.75 -17.46 9.24
N VAL A 239 0.60 -16.85 9.46
CA VAL A 239 0.46 -15.60 10.22
C VAL A 239 -0.55 -15.79 11.33
N PHE A 240 -0.07 -15.72 12.55
CA PHE A 240 -0.84 -15.93 13.77
C PHE A 240 -1.17 -14.60 14.43
N TYR A 241 -2.44 -14.25 14.46
CA TYR A 241 -2.96 -13.17 15.28
C TYR A 241 -3.20 -13.68 16.69
N VAL A 242 -2.51 -13.09 17.66
CA VAL A 242 -2.51 -13.50 19.07
C VAL A 242 -2.94 -12.35 19.97
N SER A 243 -3.43 -12.68 21.17
CA SER A 243 -3.91 -11.70 22.16
C SER A 243 -2.83 -10.74 22.64
N LYS A 244 -1.56 -11.18 22.78
CA LYS A 244 -0.52 -10.33 23.35
C LYS A 244 0.89 -10.75 22.92
N LEU A 245 1.69 -9.75 22.57
CA LEU A 245 3.13 -9.81 22.36
C LEU A 245 3.74 -8.67 23.19
N GLU A 246 4.50 -8.95 24.24
CA GLU A 246 5.03 -7.87 25.07
C GLU A 246 6.09 -7.07 24.34
N GLY A 247 5.96 -5.74 24.37
CA GLY A 247 6.92 -4.83 23.76
C GLY A 247 6.93 -4.80 22.23
N LEU A 248 6.17 -5.66 21.56
CA LEU A 248 6.12 -5.78 20.11
C LEU A 248 4.69 -5.69 19.58
N LEU A 249 4.53 -5.23 18.33
CA LEU A 249 3.27 -5.31 17.59
C LEU A 249 3.23 -6.53 16.66
N GLY A 250 4.39 -7.00 16.23
CA GLY A 250 4.56 -8.18 15.40
C GLY A 250 5.96 -8.75 15.53
N VAL A 251 6.14 -9.95 14.98
CA VAL A 251 7.44 -10.60 14.85
C VAL A 251 7.41 -11.62 13.72
N ALA A 252 8.33 -11.44 12.78
CA ALA A 252 8.65 -12.43 11.75
C ALA A 252 9.79 -13.35 12.17
N ILE A 253 9.59 -14.66 12.02
CA ILE A 253 10.63 -15.68 12.22
C ILE A 253 11.47 -15.76 10.95
N ALA A 254 12.32 -14.75 10.76
CA ALA A 254 13.16 -14.59 9.59
C ALA A 254 14.54 -15.22 9.78
N HIS A 255 15.13 -15.70 8.68
CA HIS A 255 16.40 -16.42 8.69
C HIS A 255 17.55 -15.60 9.26
N TYR A 256 17.66 -14.30 8.92
CA TYR A 256 18.74 -13.44 9.42
C TYR A 256 18.79 -13.32 10.96
N TRP A 257 17.69 -13.58 11.67
CA TRP A 257 17.59 -13.41 13.12
C TRP A 257 17.51 -14.76 13.87
N PHE A 258 16.85 -15.76 13.29
CA PHE A 258 16.55 -17.05 13.91
C PHE A 258 17.39 -18.20 13.32
N LEU A 259 18.71 -18.04 13.32
CA LEU A 259 19.67 -18.94 12.65
C LEU A 259 19.60 -20.42 13.07
N ASN A 260 19.07 -20.70 14.27
CA ASN A 260 18.97 -22.06 14.84
C ASN A 260 17.55 -22.64 14.79
N GLU A 261 16.57 -21.90 14.27
CA GLU A 261 15.15 -22.29 14.25
C GLU A 261 14.67 -22.61 12.83
N ASN A 262 15.53 -23.24 12.01
CA ASN A 262 15.27 -23.52 10.59
C ASN A 262 13.93 -24.22 10.33
N GLY A 263 13.43 -25.03 11.28
CA GLY A 263 12.14 -25.71 11.17
C GLY A 263 10.92 -24.79 11.33
N TYR A 264 11.11 -23.56 11.81
CA TYR A 264 10.05 -22.62 12.17
C TYR A 264 10.11 -21.29 11.40
N LEU A 265 11.07 -21.16 10.46
CA LEU A 265 11.18 -19.97 9.61
C LEU A 265 9.88 -19.74 8.82
N TYR A 266 9.68 -18.51 8.37
CA TYR A 266 8.53 -18.10 7.55
C TYR A 266 7.17 -18.12 8.27
N ASN A 267 7.21 -18.01 9.59
CA ASN A 267 6.04 -17.77 10.43
C ASN A 267 6.05 -16.33 10.96
N ILE A 268 4.88 -15.73 11.13
CA ILE A 268 4.69 -14.38 11.68
C ILE A 268 3.72 -14.45 12.85
N PHE A 269 4.02 -13.76 13.95
CA PHE A 269 3.05 -13.45 14.99
C PHE A 269 2.69 -11.97 14.94
N ILE A 270 1.40 -11.65 15.03
CA ILE A 270 0.87 -10.28 15.06
C ILE A 270 0.00 -10.12 16.30
N ARG A 271 0.17 -9.01 17.01
CA ARG A 271 -0.64 -8.66 18.17
C ARG A 271 -1.99 -8.13 17.72
N HIS A 272 -3.06 -8.49 18.40
CA HIS A 272 -4.44 -8.17 17.98
C HIS A 272 -4.78 -6.67 17.84
N ASP A 273 -4.10 -5.79 18.57
CA ASP A 273 -4.24 -4.33 18.56
C ASP A 273 -3.12 -3.65 17.74
N SER A 274 -2.48 -4.40 16.83
CA SER A 274 -1.47 -3.86 15.93
C SER A 274 -2.02 -2.77 15.01
N THR A 275 -1.15 -1.92 14.50
CA THR A 275 -1.53 -0.93 13.47
C THR A 275 -1.58 -1.60 12.09
N VAL A 276 -2.30 -0.96 11.16
CA VAL A 276 -2.62 -1.52 9.83
C VAL A 276 -1.40 -1.89 8.97
N PHE A 277 -0.21 -1.36 9.28
CA PHE A 277 1.03 -1.66 8.53
C PHE A 277 1.85 -2.81 9.10
N VAL A 278 1.53 -3.32 10.29
CA VAL A 278 2.34 -4.35 10.95
C VAL A 278 2.40 -5.63 10.11
N ALA A 279 1.28 -6.08 9.54
CA ALA A 279 1.29 -7.26 8.65
C ALA A 279 2.24 -7.08 7.45
N ALA A 280 2.22 -5.91 6.81
CA ALA A 280 3.09 -5.60 5.69
C ALA A 280 4.57 -5.49 6.12
N HIS A 281 4.81 -4.91 7.29
CA HIS A 281 6.13 -4.79 7.92
C HIS A 281 6.74 -6.16 8.21
N GLU A 282 6.03 -7.02 8.94
CA GLU A 282 6.53 -8.35 9.29
C GLU A 282 6.74 -9.23 8.06
N LEU A 283 5.86 -9.15 7.06
CA LEU A 283 6.06 -9.86 5.81
C LEU A 283 7.37 -9.43 5.10
N THR A 284 7.78 -8.17 5.29
CA THR A 284 9.01 -7.65 4.67
C THR A 284 10.25 -8.23 5.32
N HIS A 285 10.24 -8.46 6.63
CA HIS A 285 11.33 -9.18 7.30
C HIS A 285 11.56 -10.56 6.66
N LEU A 286 10.50 -11.30 6.33
CA LEU A 286 10.60 -12.60 5.67
C LEU A 286 11.04 -12.50 4.20
N LEU A 287 10.42 -11.62 3.42
CA LEU A 287 10.61 -11.58 1.98
C LEU A 287 11.87 -10.83 1.55
N ALA A 288 12.32 -9.84 2.32
CA ALA A 288 13.57 -9.14 2.07
C ALA A 288 14.77 -9.77 2.80
N ASP A 289 14.54 -10.71 3.73
CA ASP A 289 15.52 -11.25 4.70
C ASP A 289 16.32 -10.13 5.36
N TRP A 290 15.60 -9.15 5.90
CA TRP A 290 16.16 -7.87 6.35
C TRP A 290 15.70 -7.50 7.75
N GLY A 291 16.64 -7.08 8.59
CA GLY A 291 16.35 -6.51 9.91
C GLY A 291 16.07 -5.02 9.89
N TYR A 292 15.85 -4.46 11.08
CA TYR A 292 15.77 -3.01 11.27
C TYR A 292 17.08 -2.35 10.86
N GLY A 293 16.99 -1.37 9.96
CA GLY A 293 18.10 -0.52 9.56
C GLY A 293 17.78 0.94 9.83
N ASN A 294 18.78 1.82 9.69
CA ASN A 294 18.55 3.27 9.61
C ASN A 294 17.87 3.60 8.27
N VAL A 295 16.59 3.27 8.18
CA VAL A 295 15.74 3.58 7.03
C VAL A 295 14.99 4.88 7.30
N PRO A 296 14.67 5.69 6.27
CA PRO A 296 13.81 6.86 6.43
C PRO A 296 12.49 6.49 7.12
N GLN A 297 11.84 7.44 7.82
CA GLN A 297 10.53 7.19 8.48
C GLN A 297 9.46 6.69 7.52
N THR A 298 9.68 7.00 6.25
CA THR A 298 8.89 6.70 5.07
C THR A 298 9.27 5.36 4.44
N ASN A 299 9.89 4.51 5.23
CA ASN A 299 10.13 3.14 4.84
C ASN A 299 9.18 2.25 5.63
N LEU A 300 8.66 1.21 4.97
CA LEU A 300 7.82 0.21 5.60
C LEU A 300 8.52 -0.44 6.81
N MET A 301 9.85 -0.50 6.80
CA MET A 301 10.68 -1.05 7.89
C MET A 301 11.04 -0.06 8.99
N ASN A 302 10.52 1.18 8.93
CA ASN A 302 10.74 2.12 10.01
C ASN A 302 9.68 1.92 11.12
N GLU A 303 10.15 1.78 12.35
CA GLU A 303 9.34 1.58 13.56
C GLU A 303 8.49 2.80 13.96
N ASP A 304 8.88 4.01 13.52
CA ASP A 304 8.19 5.25 13.83
C ASP A 304 6.99 5.43 12.90
N SER A 305 5.78 5.46 13.47
CA SER A 305 4.54 5.69 12.72
C SER A 305 4.32 7.15 12.33
N SER A 306 5.23 8.08 12.65
CA SER A 306 5.09 9.48 12.29
C SER A 306 5.47 9.76 10.82
N LEU A 307 4.62 10.57 10.16
CA LEU A 307 4.81 11.02 8.78
C LEU A 307 5.74 12.24 8.74
N LEU A 308 6.80 12.19 7.92
CA LEU A 308 7.71 13.33 7.71
C LEU A 308 7.47 14.07 6.40
N THR A 309 7.60 15.38 6.49
CA THR A 309 7.93 16.30 5.40
C THR A 309 9.42 16.62 5.41
N ALA A 310 10.03 16.69 4.22
CA ALA A 310 11.29 17.40 4.01
C ALA A 310 11.19 18.26 2.74
N GLY A 311 10.85 19.55 2.90
CA GLY A 311 10.86 20.53 1.81
C GLY A 311 9.74 20.35 0.77
N ASN A 312 10.04 20.61 -0.50
CA ASN A 312 9.09 20.53 -1.63
C ASN A 312 8.66 19.10 -2.01
N VAL A 313 9.21 18.08 -1.34
CA VAL A 313 9.00 16.66 -1.64
C VAL A 313 8.09 16.04 -0.58
N VAL A 314 7.01 15.41 -1.03
CA VAL A 314 6.14 14.59 -0.19
C VAL A 314 6.89 13.29 0.11
N THR A 315 7.34 13.11 1.34
CA THR A 315 8.12 11.92 1.71
C THR A 315 7.29 10.87 2.43
N GLY A 316 6.18 11.22 3.09
CA GLY A 316 5.43 10.38 4.03
C GLY A 316 4.68 9.18 3.44
N LEU A 317 5.38 8.10 3.09
CA LEU A 317 4.73 6.86 2.65
C LEU A 317 5.39 5.69 3.35
N LYS A 318 4.68 4.67 3.85
CA LYS A 318 5.35 3.42 4.28
C LYS A 318 5.70 2.56 3.06
N ARG A 319 6.84 2.85 2.42
CA ARG A 319 7.26 2.19 1.17
C ARG A 319 8.45 1.27 1.32
N LEU A 320 8.55 0.34 0.37
CA LEU A 320 9.77 -0.42 0.15
C LEU A 320 10.73 0.41 -0.72
N ASN A 321 12.00 0.51 -0.31
CA ASN A 321 13.04 1.12 -1.13
C ASN A 321 13.49 0.17 -2.25
N GLN A 322 14.32 0.66 -3.17
CA GLN A 322 14.79 -0.14 -4.30
C GLN A 322 15.55 -1.41 -3.86
N SER A 323 16.35 -1.34 -2.79
CA SER A 323 17.08 -2.50 -2.29
C SER A 323 16.14 -3.59 -1.78
N GLN A 324 15.13 -3.21 -0.98
CA GLN A 324 14.10 -4.13 -0.48
C GLN A 324 13.30 -4.72 -1.63
N THR A 325 12.89 -3.88 -2.58
CA THR A 325 12.17 -4.31 -3.79
C THR A 325 12.95 -5.38 -4.55
N ASN A 326 14.26 -5.17 -4.72
CA ASN A 326 15.13 -6.12 -5.40
C ASN A 326 15.27 -7.43 -4.60
N SER A 327 15.51 -7.35 -3.28
CA SER A 327 15.61 -8.54 -2.41
C SER A 327 14.33 -9.37 -2.46
N ILE A 328 13.18 -8.71 -2.30
CA ILE A 328 11.86 -9.36 -2.36
C ILE A 328 11.68 -10.05 -3.71
N ARG A 329 11.88 -9.35 -4.82
CA ARG A 329 11.70 -9.93 -6.17
C ARG A 329 12.61 -11.13 -6.46
N LEU A 330 13.76 -11.22 -5.79
CA LEU A 330 14.72 -12.32 -5.94
C LEU A 330 14.49 -13.45 -4.94
N ASN A 331 13.63 -13.26 -3.94
CA ASN A 331 13.34 -14.24 -2.91
C ASN A 331 12.77 -15.54 -3.52
N SER A 332 13.28 -16.69 -3.09
CA SER A 332 12.90 -18.02 -3.60
C SER A 332 11.49 -18.45 -3.19
N HIS A 333 10.96 -17.91 -2.09
CA HIS A 333 9.59 -18.18 -1.62
C HIS A 333 8.53 -17.55 -2.51
N LEU A 334 8.92 -16.59 -3.35
CA LEU A 334 8.04 -16.00 -4.32
C LEU A 334 7.93 -16.86 -5.59
N LYS A 335 6.72 -17.32 -5.90
CA LYS A 335 6.42 -18.02 -7.15
C LYS A 335 6.42 -17.01 -8.30
N LYS A 336 6.98 -17.40 -9.46
CA LYS A 336 6.86 -16.60 -10.69
C LYS A 336 5.45 -16.75 -11.23
N LEU A 337 4.86 -15.62 -11.63
CA LEU A 337 3.62 -15.64 -12.39
C LEU A 337 3.98 -15.88 -13.86
N GLU A 338 3.43 -16.93 -14.44
CA GLU A 338 3.59 -17.30 -15.86
C GLU A 338 2.73 -16.43 -16.79
#